data_AF-A0A660RDM8-F1
#
_entry.id   AF-A0A660RDM8-F1
#
_cell.length_a   1.000
_cell.length_b   1.000
_cell.length_c   1.000
_cell.angle_alpha   90.00
_cell.angle_beta   90.00
_cell.angle_gamma   90.00
#
_symmetry.space_group_name_H-M   'P 1'
#
loop_
_entity.id
_entity.type
_entity.pdbx_description
1 polymer ?
#
loop_
_entity_poly.entity_id
_entity_poly.type
_entity_poly.pdbx_seq_one_letter_code
_entity_poly.pdbx_strand_id
1 'polypeptide(L)'
;MVDLVISIFISTLLMTTLHGKVDPDMLIFAILGGVISHLFTGMRNWGRVLGMVFSLMVNLPKAVFEGFTMVFLRNDETFVIYEKRGLENILKITLTPKSVAVFEDEDGIHSHVLIPRIRRREE
;
A
#
# COMPACT_ATOMS: atom_id res chain seq x y z
N MET A 1 -3.18 24.43 7.80
CA MET A 1 -4.22 24.82 6.82
C MET A 1 -4.31 23.82 5.66
N VAL A 2 -3.21 23.47 4.99
CA VAL A 2 -3.20 22.45 3.92
C VAL A 2 -3.69 21.08 4.39
N ASP A 3 -3.22 20.59 5.54
CA ASP A 3 -3.62 19.29 6.08
C ASP A 3 -5.11 19.19 6.44
N LEU A 4 -5.71 20.31 6.85
CA LEU A 4 -7.15 20.39 7.13
C LEU A 4 -7.95 20.26 5.83
N VAL A 5 -7.53 20.95 4.77
CA VAL A 5 -8.16 20.86 3.44
C VAL A 5 -8.07 19.43 2.90
N ILE A 6 -6.91 18.79 3.04
CA ILE A 6 -6.71 17.39 2.63
C ILE A 6 -7.62 16.45 3.44
N SER A 7 -7.71 16.65 4.76
CA SER A 7 -8.56 15.82 5.63
C SER A 7 -10.05 15.95 5.27
N ILE A 8 -10.52 17.18 5.00
CA ILE A 8 -11.89 17.42 4.53
C ILE A 8 -12.10 16.77 3.16
N PHE A 9 -11.17 16.94 2.23
CA PHE A 9 -11.28 16.34 0.90
C PHE A 9 -11.40 14.81 0.95
N ILE A 10 -10.55 14.15 1.74
CA ILE A 10 -10.57 12.68 1.89
C ILE A 10 -11.85 12.23 2.58
N SER A 11 -12.30 12.94 3.61
CA SER A 11 -13.56 12.63 4.30
C SER A 11 -14.76 12.75 3.36
N THR A 12 -14.80 13.79 2.52
CA THR A 12 -15.81 13.95 1.47
C THR A 12 -15.73 12.83 0.44
N LEU A 13 -14.54 12.50 -0.06
CA LEU A 13 -14.38 11.43 -1.03
C LEU A 13 -14.89 10.08 -0.48
N LEU A 14 -14.51 9.75 0.75
CA LEU A 14 -14.93 8.53 1.43
C LEU A 14 -16.45 8.50 1.64
N MET A 15 -17.02 9.58 2.17
CA MET A 15 -18.46 9.66 2.39
C MET A 15 -19.23 9.59 1.09
N THR A 16 -18.76 10.21 0.00
CA THR A 16 -19.44 10.19 -1.31
C THR A 16 -19.42 8.77 -1.87
N THR A 17 -18.28 8.09 -1.75
CA THR A 17 -18.13 6.69 -2.17
C THR A 17 -19.05 5.77 -1.36
N LEU A 18 -19.23 6.02 -0.06
CA LEU A 18 -20.04 5.19 0.83
C LEU A 18 -21.55 5.43 0.65
N HIS A 19 -21.97 6.70 0.50
CA HIS A 19 -23.37 7.07 0.28
C HIS A 19 -23.83 6.85 -1.16
N GLY A 20 -22.92 6.88 -2.14
CA GLY A 20 -23.22 6.74 -3.56
C GLY A 20 -24.03 7.91 -4.17
N LYS A 21 -24.31 8.96 -3.38
CA LYS A 21 -25.02 10.18 -3.77
C LYS A 21 -24.42 11.39 -3.08
N VAL A 22 -24.54 12.54 -3.73
CA VAL A 22 -24.06 13.82 -3.20
C VAL A 22 -25.29 14.63 -2.80
N ASP A 23 -25.61 14.59 -1.51
CA ASP A 23 -26.69 15.37 -0.90
C ASP A 23 -26.10 16.45 0.03
N PRO A 24 -26.80 17.58 0.27
CA PRO A 24 -26.30 18.65 1.13
C PRO A 24 -25.95 18.19 2.54
N ASP A 25 -26.76 17.30 3.12
CA ASP A 25 -26.54 16.76 4.46
C ASP A 25 -25.26 15.93 4.53
N MET A 26 -25.03 15.11 3.49
CA MET A 26 -23.83 14.30 3.36
C MET A 26 -22.57 15.17 3.25
N LEU A 27 -22.61 16.29 2.53
CA LEU A 27 -21.50 17.25 2.46
C LEU A 27 -21.20 17.87 3.83
N ILE A 28 -22.23 18.18 4.61
CA ILE A 28 -22.07 18.72 5.97
C ILE A 28 -21.41 17.68 6.88
N PHE A 29 -21.88 16.44 6.85
CA PHE A 29 -21.28 15.34 7.62
C PHE A 29 -19.83 15.05 7.21
N ALA A 30 -19.51 15.15 5.92
CA ALA A 30 -18.15 14.99 5.42
C ALA A 30 -17.21 16.11 5.90
N ILE A 31 -17.67 17.37 5.88
CA ILE A 31 -16.87 18.50 6.37
C ILE A 31 -16.63 18.35 7.88
N LEU A 32 -17.68 18.04 8.65
CA LEU A 32 -17.57 17.76 10.09
C LEU A 32 -16.61 16.60 10.36
N GLY A 33 -16.74 15.50 9.62
CA GLY A 33 -15.86 14.33 9.71
C GLY A 33 -14.40 14.67 9.42
N GLY A 34 -14.15 15.48 8.38
CA GLY A 34 -12.81 15.96 8.02
C GLY A 34 -12.19 16.86 9.08
N VAL A 35 -12.97 17.77 9.68
CA VAL A 35 -12.51 18.64 10.77
C VAL A 35 -12.22 17.84 12.03
N ILE A 36 -13.12 16.93 12.43
CA ILE A 36 -12.91 16.03 13.59
C ILE A 36 -11.68 15.15 13.34
N SER A 37 -11.58 14.52 12.17
CA SER A 37 -10.41 13.71 11.81
C SER A 37 -9.14 14.53 11.91
N HIS A 38 -9.10 15.77 11.40
CA HIS A 38 -7.92 16.62 11.49
C HIS A 38 -7.51 16.91 12.95
N LEU A 39 -8.48 17.21 13.82
CA LEU A 39 -8.24 17.51 15.23
C LEU A 39 -7.74 16.28 16.01
N PHE A 40 -8.26 15.09 15.72
CA PHE A 40 -7.94 13.87 16.46
C PHE A 40 -6.77 13.07 15.89
N THR A 41 -6.53 13.08 14.58
CA THR A 41 -5.48 12.25 13.96
C THR A 41 -4.13 12.94 13.85
N GLY A 42 -4.06 14.28 13.97
CA GLY A 42 -2.79 15.01 13.97
C GLY A 42 -1.84 14.63 12.82
N MET A 43 -2.39 14.15 11.69
CA MET A 43 -1.64 13.55 10.60
C MET A 43 -0.82 14.63 9.89
N ARG A 44 0.40 14.86 10.38
CA ARG A 44 1.32 15.90 9.92
C ARG A 44 2.07 15.52 8.63
N ASN A 45 1.88 14.30 8.11
CA ASN A 45 2.67 13.73 7.01
C ASN A 45 1.81 13.10 5.90
N TRP A 46 0.74 13.77 5.48
CA TRP A 46 -0.08 13.33 4.33
C TRP A 46 0.76 13.09 3.06
N GLY A 47 1.84 13.85 2.85
CA GLY A 47 2.75 13.63 1.73
C GLY A 47 3.42 12.25 1.74
N ARG A 48 3.76 11.70 2.91
CA ARG A 48 4.33 10.34 3.02
C ARG A 48 3.28 9.27 2.70
N VAL A 49 2.06 9.45 3.21
CA VAL A 49 0.94 8.52 2.95
C VAL A 49 0.57 8.51 1.48
N LEU A 50 0.44 9.68 0.85
CA LEU A 50 0.15 9.81 -0.58
C LEU A 50 1.26 9.21 -1.44
N GLY A 51 2.53 9.42 -1.09
CA GLY A 51 3.66 8.79 -1.77
C GLY A 51 3.63 7.27 -1.66
N MET A 52 3.25 6.73 -0.50
CA MET A 52 3.06 5.29 -0.30
C MET A 52 1.91 4.75 -1.18
N VAL A 53 0.74 5.40 -1.17
CA VAL A 53 -0.41 4.99 -2.00
C VAL A 53 -0.07 5.02 -3.49
N PHE A 54 0.62 6.06 -3.95
CA PHE A 54 1.05 6.15 -5.35
C PHE A 54 2.03 5.02 -5.72
N SER A 55 3.04 4.78 -4.87
CA SER A 55 3.98 3.67 -5.06
C SER A 55 3.27 2.32 -5.13
N LEU A 56 2.28 2.09 -4.25
CA LEU A 56 1.47 0.89 -4.28
C LEU A 56 0.66 0.77 -5.57
N MET A 57 -0.03 1.84 -6.00
CA MET A 57 -0.83 1.84 -7.24
C MET A 57 -0.01 1.57 -8.49
N VAL A 58 1.25 2.02 -8.54
CA VAL A 58 2.14 1.76 -9.69
C VAL A 58 2.68 0.32 -9.67
N ASN A 59 2.99 -0.22 -8.49
CA ASN A 59 3.58 -1.55 -8.36
C ASN A 59 2.53 -2.68 -8.39
N LEU A 60 1.30 -2.44 -7.93
CA LEU A 60 0.23 -3.44 -7.86
C LEU A 60 -0.04 -4.13 -9.20
N PRO A 61 -0.26 -3.39 -10.32
CA PRO A 61 -0.58 -4.01 -11.60
C PRO A 61 0.57 -4.88 -12.08
N LYS A 62 1.81 -4.40 -11.94
CA LYS A 62 3.01 -5.16 -12.30
C LYS A 62 3.12 -6.45 -11.47
N ALA A 63 2.82 -6.37 -10.17
CA ALA A 63 2.83 -7.53 -9.28
C ALA A 63 1.78 -8.58 -9.67
N VAL A 64 0.59 -8.14 -10.07
CA VAL A 64 -0.47 -9.03 -10.57
C VAL A 64 -0.05 -9.69 -11.89
N PHE A 65 0.49 -8.93 -12.85
CA PHE A 65 0.93 -9.48 -14.14
C PHE A 65 2.09 -10.48 -13.98
N GLU A 66 3.10 -10.15 -13.17
CA GLU A 66 4.21 -11.06 -12.91
C GLU A 66 3.78 -12.28 -12.09
N GLY A 67 2.83 -12.13 -11.15
CA GLY A 67 2.22 -13.25 -10.45
C GLY A 67 1.51 -14.22 -11.42
N PHE A 68 0.79 -13.68 -12.41
CA PHE A 68 0.18 -14.49 -13.47
C PHE A 68 1.22 -15.23 -14.31
N THR A 69 2.31 -14.58 -14.73
CA THR A 69 3.36 -15.25 -15.54
C THR A 69 4.11 -16.32 -14.77
N MET A 70 4.26 -16.17 -13.45
CA MET A 70 4.87 -17.16 -12.57
C MET A 70 4.05 -18.45 -12.44
N VAL A 71 2.72 -18.39 -12.50
CA VAL A 71 1.88 -19.60 -12.55
C VAL A 71 2.24 -20.47 -13.77
N PHE A 72 2.70 -19.85 -14.85
CA PHE A 72 3.14 -20.54 -16.07
C PHE A 72 4.63 -20.88 -16.10
N LEU A 73 5.47 -20.19 -15.32
CA LEU A 73 6.93 -20.37 -15.26
C LEU A 73 7.32 -21.07 -13.95
N ARG A 74 7.25 -22.40 -13.95
CA ARG A 74 7.43 -23.28 -12.79
C ARG A 74 8.92 -23.49 -12.40
N ASN A 75 9.71 -22.43 -12.21
CA ASN A 75 11.16 -22.60 -12.02
C ASN A 75 11.86 -21.54 -11.15
N ASP A 76 11.22 -21.11 -10.05
CA ASP A 76 11.75 -20.05 -9.19
C ASP A 76 12.20 -20.60 -7.83
N GLU A 77 13.35 -20.10 -7.35
CA GLU A 77 13.89 -20.40 -6.02
C GLU A 77 13.41 -19.32 -5.02
N THR A 78 13.03 -19.75 -3.81
CA THR A 78 12.57 -18.86 -2.74
C THR A 78 13.71 -18.50 -1.80
N PHE A 79 13.96 -17.21 -1.61
CA PHE A 79 14.94 -16.66 -0.68
C PHE A 79 14.25 -15.93 0.47
N VAL A 80 14.84 -15.97 1.67
CA VAL A 80 14.34 -15.21 2.82
C VAL A 80 15.18 -13.94 2.97
N ILE A 81 14.55 -12.77 2.84
CA ILE A 81 15.20 -11.45 2.99
C ILE A 81 14.64 -10.75 4.23
N TYR A 82 15.53 -10.11 4.97
CA TYR A 82 15.22 -9.38 6.19
C TYR A 82 15.08 -7.89 5.92
N GLU A 83 13.93 -7.31 6.25
CA GLU A 83 13.66 -5.88 6.11
C GLU A 83 13.30 -5.20 7.44
N LYS A 84 13.47 -3.88 7.47
CA LYS A 84 13.21 -3.07 8.65
C LYS A 84 11.72 -3.10 9.01
N ARG A 85 11.42 -3.18 10.30
CA ARG A 85 10.05 -3.23 10.85
C ARG A 85 9.19 -2.03 10.44
N GLY A 86 7.92 -2.28 10.15
CA GLY A 86 6.90 -1.26 9.89
C GLY A 86 5.82 -1.72 8.91
N LEU A 87 4.56 -1.37 9.21
CA LEU A 87 3.39 -1.69 8.38
C LEU A 87 3.55 -1.25 6.91
N GLU A 88 4.18 -0.09 6.70
CA GLU A 88 4.51 0.42 5.36
C GLU A 88 5.40 -0.55 4.58
N ASN A 89 6.37 -1.19 5.23
CA ASN A 89 7.26 -2.16 4.59
C ASN A 89 6.57 -3.49 4.36
N ILE A 90 5.73 -3.97 5.29
CA ILE A 90 4.92 -5.19 5.07
C ILE A 90 4.07 -5.03 3.80
N LEU A 91 3.38 -3.90 3.69
CA LEU A 91 2.55 -3.59 2.52
C LEU A 91 3.39 -3.45 1.25
N LYS A 92 4.53 -2.75 1.29
CA LYS A 92 5.42 -2.63 0.13
C LYS A 92 5.95 -3.98 -0.33
N ILE A 93 6.48 -4.81 0.57
CA ILE A 93 7.02 -6.15 0.26
C ILE A 93 5.93 -7.01 -0.36
N THR A 94 4.77 -7.11 0.29
CA THR A 94 3.70 -8.02 -0.14
C THR A 94 3.05 -7.59 -1.46
N LEU A 95 3.07 -6.28 -1.75
CA LEU A 95 2.52 -5.71 -2.98
C LEU A 95 3.58 -5.51 -4.06
N THR A 96 4.85 -5.85 -3.78
CA THR A 96 5.92 -5.91 -4.77
C THR A 96 5.87 -7.26 -5.48
N PRO A 97 6.07 -7.29 -6.81
CA PRO A 97 6.08 -8.54 -7.55
C PRO A 97 7.07 -9.53 -6.93
N LYS A 98 6.69 -10.81 -6.86
CA LYS A 98 7.57 -11.92 -6.46
C LYS A 98 7.97 -11.93 -4.98
N SER A 99 7.47 -11.04 -4.15
CA SER A 99 7.79 -10.98 -2.73
C SER A 99 6.55 -11.06 -1.85
N VAL A 100 6.62 -11.81 -0.76
CA VAL A 100 5.56 -11.91 0.26
C VAL A 100 6.19 -11.80 1.63
N ALA A 101 5.68 -10.89 2.46
CA ALA A 101 6.04 -10.85 3.88
C ALA A 101 5.36 -12.01 4.61
N VAL A 102 6.13 -12.80 5.38
CA VAL A 102 5.63 -14.04 6.01
C VAL A 102 5.55 -13.93 7.52
N PHE A 103 6.54 -13.29 8.16
CA PHE A 103 6.57 -13.15 9.61
C PHE A 103 7.20 -11.81 10.02
N GLU A 104 6.63 -11.18 11.03
CA GLU A 104 7.18 -9.99 11.68
C GLU A 104 7.70 -10.39 13.07
N ASP A 105 8.99 -10.19 13.30
CA ASP A 105 9.66 -10.40 14.59
C ASP A 105 9.99 -9.04 15.26
N GLU A 106 10.49 -9.08 16.49
CA GLU A 106 10.83 -7.87 17.26
C GLU A 106 11.80 -6.95 16.52
N ASP A 107 12.72 -7.54 15.75
CA ASP A 107 13.82 -6.85 15.09
C ASP A 107 13.52 -6.50 13.60
N GLY A 108 12.46 -7.04 12.96
CA GLY A 108 12.26 -6.89 11.51
C GLY A 108 11.24 -7.81 10.84
N ILE A 109 11.17 -7.74 9.51
CA ILE A 109 10.20 -8.46 8.66
C ILE A 109 10.95 -9.49 7.82
N HIS A 110 10.53 -10.76 7.92
CA HIS A 110 11.00 -11.83 7.04
C HIS A 110 10.11 -11.90 5.79
N SER A 111 10.74 -11.81 4.62
CA SER A 111 10.06 -11.87 3.33
C SER A 111 10.56 -13.03 2.48
N HIS A 112 9.64 -13.76 1.84
CA HIS A 112 9.97 -14.74 0.81
C HIS A 112 10.01 -14.03 -0.54
N VAL A 113 11.14 -14.12 -1.23
CA VAL A 113 11.34 -13.56 -2.57
C VAL A 113 11.59 -14.67 -3.57
N LEU A 114 10.78 -14.72 -4.62
CA LEU A 114 10.93 -15.60 -5.77
C LEU A 114 11.87 -14.95 -6.77
N ILE A 115 13.06 -15.55 -6.96
CA ILE A 115 14.03 -15.08 -7.95
C ILE A 115 14.02 -16.06 -9.14
N PRO A 116 13.88 -15.59 -10.39
CA PRO A 116 13.96 -16.46 -11.55
C PRO A 116 15.36 -17.07 -11.63
N ARG A 117 15.44 -18.40 -11.78
CA ARG A 117 16.70 -19.09 -12.05
C ARG A 117 17.31 -18.54 -13.33
N ILE A 118 18.30 -17.66 -13.20
CA ILE A 118 19.18 -17.30 -14.31
C ILE A 118 19.98 -18.57 -14.60
N ARG A 119 19.63 -19.26 -15.69
CA ARG A 119 20.40 -20.40 -16.21
C ARG A 119 21.81 -19.88 -16.45
N ARG A 120 22.76 -20.19 -15.55
CA ARG A 120 24.19 -20.00 -15.85
C ARG A 120 24.42 -20.76 -17.15
N ARG A 121 24.72 -20.04 -18.23
CA ARG A 121 25.45 -20.63 -19.34
C ARG A 121 26.79 -21.05 -18.74
N GLU A 122 26.92 -22.33 -18.47
CA GLU A 122 28.23 -22.96 -18.47
C GLU A 122 28.67 -22.95 -19.94
N GLU A 123 29.55 -22.01 -20.27
CA GLU A 123 30.45 -22.06 -21.42
C GLU A 123 31.88 -22.15 -20.89
#